data_AF-A0A7W9DSG3-F1
#
_entry.id   AF-A0A7W9DSG3-F1
#
_cell.length_a   1.000
_cell.length_b   1.000
_cell.length_c   1.000
_cell.angle_alpha   90.00
_cell.angle_beta   90.00
_cell.angle_gamma   90.00
#
_symmetry.space_group_name_H-M   'P 1'
#
loop_
_entity.id
_entity.type
_entity.pdbx_description
1 polymer ?
#
loop_
_entity_poly.entity_id
_entity_poly.type
_entity_poly.pdbx_seq_one_letter_code
_entity_poly.pdbx_strand_id
1 'polypeptide(L)'
;MTEPPKDFTWLSEHEPLDDIYCVSFVRDLSPEEVLRRFGVDESTMEEVPYDELGRRSAESMRDDAAGYIGAVKIGDWTLVIEPGGWQIAVDPEIRARVSRATETVSVCRHDYAEDTFTYIIDGQEIVCFDPMCPDERSGDDPDRFVREMREVGLDPEFDSDSDDSHIDFPMERAFALAGMITALPFSPEMLELRFLGAEPLED
;
A
#
# COMPACT_ATOMS: atom_id res chain seq x y z
N MET A 1 3.09 1.18 -24.68
CA MET A 1 3.14 2.53 -24.07
C MET A 1 1.79 3.20 -24.17
N THR A 2 0.94 2.80 -23.25
CA THR A 2 -0.30 3.47 -22.84
C THR A 2 0.05 4.67 -21.95
N GLU A 3 -0.81 5.69 -21.86
CA GLU A 3 -0.57 6.81 -20.95
C GLU A 3 -0.81 6.37 -19.49
N PRO A 4 -0.07 6.94 -18.51
CA PRO A 4 -0.36 6.73 -17.10
C PRO A 4 -1.72 7.33 -16.73
N PRO A 5 -2.42 6.77 -15.72
CA PRO A 5 -3.55 7.44 -15.08
C PRO A 5 -3.20 8.88 -14.70
N LYS A 6 -3.96 9.86 -15.19
CA LYS A 6 -3.61 11.30 -15.11
C LYS A 6 -3.43 11.83 -13.69
N ASP A 7 -4.17 11.28 -12.73
CA ASP A 7 -4.11 11.69 -11.33
C ASP A 7 -2.86 11.13 -10.61
N PHE A 8 -2.10 10.25 -11.26
CA PHE A 8 -0.98 9.50 -10.66
C PHE A 8 0.35 9.71 -11.39
N THR A 9 0.43 10.59 -12.41
CA THR A 9 1.69 10.85 -13.14
C THR A 9 2.81 11.39 -12.23
N TRP A 10 2.43 12.02 -11.12
CA TRP A 10 3.37 12.56 -10.14
C TRP A 10 4.24 11.48 -9.48
N LEU A 11 3.77 10.22 -9.42
CA LEU A 11 4.51 9.10 -8.83
C LEU A 11 5.80 8.81 -9.59
N SER A 12 5.74 8.75 -10.93
CA SER A 12 6.92 8.54 -11.78
C SER A 12 7.70 9.82 -12.07
N GLU A 13 7.07 11.00 -12.05
CA GLU A 13 7.76 12.27 -12.31
C GLU A 13 8.62 12.77 -11.14
N HIS A 14 8.24 12.43 -9.90
CA HIS A 14 8.87 12.98 -8.69
C HIS A 14 9.40 11.91 -7.72
N GLU A 15 9.11 10.63 -7.97
CA GLU A 15 9.52 9.45 -7.19
C GLU A 15 9.57 9.69 -5.67
N PRO A 16 8.49 10.16 -5.03
CA PRO A 16 8.54 10.64 -3.66
C PRO A 16 8.49 9.54 -2.59
N LEU A 17 8.27 8.30 -2.99
CA LEU A 17 8.12 7.14 -2.09
C LEU A 17 9.35 6.24 -2.04
N ASP A 18 10.44 6.62 -2.71
CA ASP A 18 11.64 5.78 -2.93
C ASP A 18 11.32 4.42 -3.57
N ASP A 19 12.30 3.50 -3.61
CA ASP A 19 12.21 2.24 -4.35
C ASP A 19 11.40 1.14 -3.63
N ILE A 20 11.20 1.27 -2.31
CA ILE A 20 10.48 0.24 -1.55
C ILE A 20 9.50 0.97 -0.65
N TYR A 21 8.22 0.64 -0.76
CA TYR A 21 7.19 1.22 0.09
C TYR A 21 5.92 0.38 0.08
N CYS A 22 5.14 0.54 1.13
CA CYS A 22 3.76 0.09 1.19
C CYS A 22 2.85 1.26 1.56
N VAL A 23 1.80 1.48 0.78
CA VAL A 23 0.74 2.45 1.08
C VAL A 23 -0.57 1.70 1.28
N SER A 24 -1.10 1.78 2.49
CA SER A 24 -2.31 1.07 2.91
C SER A 24 -3.41 2.04 3.31
N PHE A 25 -4.65 1.70 2.95
CA PHE A 25 -5.86 2.38 3.38
C PHE A 25 -6.63 1.44 4.29
N VAL A 26 -6.78 1.82 5.56
CA VAL A 26 -7.50 1.02 6.57
C VAL A 26 -8.79 1.73 6.96
N ARG A 27 -9.94 1.08 6.73
CA ARG A 27 -11.25 1.70 6.93
C ARG A 27 -11.60 1.84 8.42
N ASP A 28 -12.32 2.89 8.78
CA ASP A 28 -12.99 3.10 10.07
C ASP A 28 -12.13 2.95 11.36
N LEU A 29 -10.80 2.97 11.24
CA LEU A 29 -9.87 2.99 12.38
C LEU A 29 -9.19 4.35 12.53
N SER A 30 -8.73 4.69 13.73
CA SER A 30 -7.87 5.86 13.95
C SER A 30 -6.40 5.51 13.69
N PRO A 31 -5.52 6.50 13.44
CA PRO A 31 -4.09 6.27 13.31
C PRO A 31 -3.50 5.48 14.49
N GLU A 32 -3.86 5.83 15.72
CA GLU A 32 -3.37 5.15 16.94
C GLU A 32 -3.77 3.67 16.96
N GLU A 33 -5.01 3.35 16.57
CA GLU A 33 -5.50 1.97 16.57
C GLU A 33 -4.85 1.14 15.47
N VAL A 34 -4.61 1.74 14.29
CA VAL A 34 -3.90 1.06 13.20
C VAL A 34 -2.47 0.75 13.61
N LEU A 35 -1.74 1.72 14.17
CA LEU A 35 -0.37 1.53 14.65
C LEU A 35 -0.29 0.50 15.79
N ARG A 36 -1.24 0.53 16.74
CA ARG A 36 -1.31 -0.49 17.81
C ARG A 36 -1.53 -1.89 17.25
N ARG A 37 -2.38 -2.03 16.24
CA ARG A 37 -2.63 -3.32 15.57
C ARG A 37 -1.44 -3.79 14.75
N PHE A 38 -0.71 -2.87 14.13
CA PHE A 38 0.55 -3.15 13.45
C PHE A 38 1.58 -3.72 14.46
N GLY A 39 1.59 -3.16 15.68
CA GLY A 39 2.47 -3.61 16.76
C GLY A 39 3.69 -2.70 16.91
N VAL A 40 3.45 -1.38 16.96
CA VAL A 40 4.50 -0.39 17.22
C VAL A 40 4.76 -0.19 18.72
N ASP A 41 5.94 0.32 19.06
CA ASP A 41 6.21 0.86 20.39
C ASP A 41 5.41 2.16 20.57
N GLU A 42 4.28 2.07 21.29
CA GLU A 42 3.40 3.20 21.58
C GLU A 42 4.13 4.37 22.28
N SER A 43 5.28 4.14 22.94
CA SER A 43 6.06 5.21 23.57
C SER A 43 6.82 6.10 22.59
N THR A 44 6.98 5.64 21.34
CA THR A 44 7.63 6.38 20.24
C THR A 44 6.63 7.13 19.35
N MET A 45 5.34 7.04 19.65
CA MET A 45 4.28 7.69 18.87
C MET A 45 4.41 9.21 18.91
N GLU A 46 4.62 9.82 17.75
CA GLU A 46 4.65 11.28 17.60
C GLU A 46 4.20 11.75 16.22
N GLU A 47 3.65 12.96 16.13
CA GLU A 47 3.29 13.55 14.84
C GLU A 47 4.52 14.09 14.11
N VAL A 48 4.81 13.56 12.92
CA VAL A 48 5.93 13.96 12.06
C VAL A 48 5.46 14.33 10.65
N PRO A 49 6.17 15.23 9.94
CA PRO A 49 5.98 15.39 8.50
C PRO A 49 6.52 14.16 7.74
N TYR A 50 6.10 13.98 6.48
CA TYR A 50 6.48 12.81 5.67
C TYR A 50 7.99 12.69 5.39
N ASP A 51 8.69 13.80 5.19
CA ASP A 51 10.16 13.78 4.98
C ASP A 51 10.91 13.19 6.18
N GLU A 52 10.43 13.50 7.40
CA GLU A 52 10.96 12.93 8.62
C GLU A 52 10.56 11.46 8.79
N LEU A 53 9.38 11.06 8.31
CA LEU A 53 8.95 9.65 8.28
C LEU A 53 9.93 8.80 7.47
N GLY A 54 10.23 9.20 6.23
CA GLY A 54 11.17 8.49 5.35
C GLY A 54 12.59 8.43 5.96
N ARG A 55 13.09 9.55 6.48
CA ARG A 55 14.40 9.61 7.13
C ARG A 55 14.52 8.65 8.30
N ARG A 56 13.53 8.65 9.21
CA ARG A 56 13.53 7.77 10.38
C ARG A 56 13.35 6.31 10.01
N SER A 57 12.54 6.02 8.99
CA SER A 57 12.42 4.65 8.51
C SER A 57 13.77 4.14 8.03
N ALA A 58 14.49 4.90 7.20
CA ALA A 58 15.82 4.53 6.74
C ALA A 58 16.86 4.35 7.89
N GLU A 59 16.73 5.12 8.98
CA GLU A 59 17.63 5.01 10.14
C GLU A 59 17.31 3.83 11.07
N SER A 60 16.05 3.38 11.09
CA SER A 60 15.55 2.30 11.96
C SER A 60 15.29 0.99 11.22
N MET A 61 15.45 0.96 9.90
CA MET A 61 15.19 -0.20 9.05
C MET A 61 16.08 -1.38 9.45
N ARG A 62 15.46 -2.56 9.47
CA ARG A 62 16.11 -3.84 9.76
C ARG A 62 15.88 -4.79 8.60
N ASP A 63 16.73 -5.82 8.50
CA ASP A 63 16.64 -6.80 7.41
C ASP A 63 15.30 -7.58 7.41
N ASP A 64 14.61 -7.64 8.56
CA ASP A 64 13.43 -8.49 8.80
C ASP A 64 12.18 -7.74 9.28
N ALA A 65 12.21 -6.41 9.40
CA ALA A 65 11.09 -5.61 9.88
C ALA A 65 11.01 -4.26 9.16
N ALA A 66 9.81 -3.69 9.06
CA ALA A 66 9.67 -2.31 8.63
C ALA A 66 10.47 -1.39 9.57
N GLY A 67 10.92 -0.24 9.05
CA GLY A 67 11.40 0.84 9.90
C GLY A 67 10.23 1.61 10.52
N TYR A 68 10.48 2.87 10.85
CA TYR A 68 9.47 3.84 11.27
C TYR A 68 8.29 3.94 10.29
N ILE A 69 7.06 3.70 10.77
CA ILE A 69 5.83 3.74 9.96
C ILE A 69 4.95 4.93 10.34
N GLY A 70 4.13 5.42 9.41
CA GLY A 70 3.28 6.60 9.60
C GLY A 70 1.82 6.34 9.28
N ALA A 71 0.90 6.87 10.09
CA ALA A 71 -0.53 6.80 9.86
C ALA A 71 -1.21 8.17 9.97
N VAL A 72 -2.18 8.46 9.10
CA VAL A 72 -2.97 9.69 9.12
C VAL A 72 -4.42 9.43 8.73
N LYS A 73 -5.37 10.10 9.40
CA LYS A 73 -6.80 9.94 9.14
C LYS A 73 -7.26 10.82 7.97
N ILE A 74 -7.95 10.24 7.00
CA ILE A 74 -8.52 10.92 5.83
C ILE A 74 -9.96 10.43 5.61
N GLY A 75 -10.94 11.24 6.00
CA GLY A 75 -12.35 10.86 5.94
C GLY A 75 -12.61 9.60 6.77
N ASP A 76 -13.18 8.56 6.15
CA ASP A 76 -13.45 7.28 6.80
C ASP A 76 -12.22 6.34 6.80
N TRP A 77 -11.16 6.66 6.07
CA TRP A 77 -9.96 5.83 5.94
C TRP A 77 -8.80 6.38 6.79
N THR A 78 -7.91 5.49 7.18
CA THR A 78 -6.58 5.84 7.68
C THR A 78 -5.57 5.40 6.65
N LEU A 79 -4.82 6.37 6.12
CA LEU A 79 -3.69 6.14 5.24
C LEU A 79 -2.50 5.73 6.12
N VAL A 80 -1.83 4.64 5.76
CA VAL A 80 -0.61 4.15 6.37
C VAL A 80 0.47 4.13 5.31
N ILE A 81 1.65 4.61 5.65
CA ILE A 81 2.83 4.51 4.80
C ILE A 81 3.93 3.78 5.58
N GLU A 82 4.48 2.75 4.96
CA GLU A 82 5.67 2.02 5.41
C GLU A 82 6.81 2.32 4.42
N PRO A 83 7.63 3.38 4.63
CA PRO A 83 8.79 3.62 3.77
C PRO A 83 9.78 2.46 3.96
N GLY A 84 10.15 1.80 2.87
CA GLY A 84 10.97 0.59 2.89
C GLY A 84 10.34 -0.63 3.55
N GLY A 85 9.06 -0.57 3.92
CA GLY A 85 8.32 -1.66 4.55
C GLY A 85 7.31 -2.31 3.61
N TRP A 86 6.82 -3.48 4.02
CA TRP A 86 5.92 -4.34 3.25
C TRP A 86 4.90 -5.09 4.12
N GLN A 87 4.91 -4.86 5.44
CA GLN A 87 4.34 -5.79 6.42
C GLN A 87 2.82 -5.89 6.33
N ILE A 88 2.08 -4.80 6.12
CA ILE A 88 0.62 -4.89 5.96
C ILE A 88 0.26 -5.69 4.71
N ALA A 89 1.03 -5.54 3.63
CA ALA A 89 0.75 -6.19 2.36
C ALA A 89 1.01 -7.71 2.40
N VAL A 90 2.11 -8.15 3.00
CA VAL A 90 2.55 -9.56 2.86
C VAL A 90 2.60 -10.37 4.17
N ASP A 91 2.79 -9.76 5.35
CA ASP A 91 2.83 -10.49 6.63
C ASP A 91 1.43 -10.99 7.03
N PRO A 92 1.17 -12.31 7.11
CA PRO A 92 -0.14 -12.83 7.47
C PRO A 92 -0.64 -12.42 8.86
N GLU A 93 0.26 -12.27 9.83
CA GLU A 93 -0.11 -11.93 11.20
C GLU A 93 -0.43 -10.44 11.32
N ILE A 94 0.41 -9.56 10.75
CA ILE A 94 0.16 -8.11 10.77
C ILE A 94 -1.08 -7.77 9.95
N ARG A 95 -1.23 -8.34 8.74
CA ARG A 95 -2.43 -8.10 7.92
C ARG A 95 -3.70 -8.51 8.68
N ALA A 96 -3.68 -9.66 9.36
CA ALA A 96 -4.82 -10.17 10.12
C ALA A 96 -5.15 -9.25 11.31
N ARG A 97 -4.15 -8.74 12.02
CA ARG A 97 -4.35 -7.80 13.13
C ARG A 97 -4.90 -6.46 12.66
N VAL A 98 -4.30 -5.86 11.63
CA VAL A 98 -4.67 -4.53 11.13
C VAL A 98 -6.08 -4.53 10.54
N SER A 99 -6.40 -5.49 9.68
CA SER A 99 -7.68 -5.55 8.96
C SER A 99 -8.84 -6.18 9.77
N ARG A 100 -8.61 -6.62 11.02
CA ARG A 100 -9.63 -7.24 11.87
C ARG A 100 -10.89 -6.36 12.01
N ALA A 101 -12.05 -6.91 11.71
CA ALA A 101 -13.34 -6.23 11.71
C ALA A 101 -13.36 -4.93 10.88
N THR A 102 -12.53 -4.85 9.84
CA THR A 102 -12.48 -3.74 8.90
C THR A 102 -12.06 -4.22 7.50
N GLU A 103 -11.85 -3.27 6.60
CA GLU A 103 -11.43 -3.42 5.22
C GLU A 103 -10.11 -2.67 5.01
N THR A 104 -9.17 -3.31 4.33
CA THR A 104 -7.86 -2.73 3.99
C THR A 104 -7.58 -2.88 2.50
N VAL A 105 -7.08 -1.82 1.86
CA VAL A 105 -6.49 -1.86 0.51
C VAL A 105 -5.02 -1.50 0.65
N SER A 106 -4.11 -2.26 0.05
CA SER A 106 -2.67 -1.97 0.11
C SER A 106 -2.03 -2.07 -1.26
N VAL A 107 -1.14 -1.11 -1.55
CA VAL A 107 -0.28 -1.08 -2.74
C VAL A 107 1.16 -1.06 -2.26
N CYS A 108 1.92 -2.09 -2.60
CA CYS A 108 3.31 -2.27 -2.21
C CYS A 108 4.19 -2.33 -3.45
N ARG A 109 5.27 -1.56 -3.46
CA ARG A 109 6.34 -1.63 -4.47
C ARG A 109 7.60 -2.19 -3.83
N HIS A 110 8.30 -3.10 -4.49
CA HIS A 110 9.52 -3.67 -3.95
C HIS A 110 10.57 -4.06 -5.00
N ASP A 111 11.68 -3.33 -5.08
CA ASP A 111 12.76 -3.56 -6.09
C ASP A 111 13.42 -4.96 -6.05
N TYR A 112 13.40 -5.63 -4.89
CA TYR A 112 14.02 -6.96 -4.70
C TYR A 112 13.01 -8.10 -4.54
N ALA A 113 11.71 -7.83 -4.73
CA ALA A 113 10.63 -8.80 -4.57
C ALA A 113 9.51 -8.50 -5.58
N GLU A 114 8.35 -9.12 -5.40
CA GLU A 114 7.16 -8.83 -6.18
C GLU A 114 6.51 -7.52 -5.69
N ASP A 115 5.96 -6.76 -6.62
CA ASP A 115 5.03 -5.70 -6.26
C ASP A 115 3.72 -6.37 -5.82
N THR A 116 2.91 -5.69 -5.00
CA THR A 116 1.70 -6.33 -4.45
C THR A 116 0.56 -5.34 -4.33
N PHE A 117 -0.56 -5.67 -4.97
CA PHE A 117 -1.87 -5.12 -4.64
C PHE A 117 -2.61 -6.13 -3.78
N THR A 118 -3.11 -5.73 -2.60
CA THR A 118 -3.96 -6.60 -1.78
C THR A 118 -5.19 -5.88 -1.25
N TYR A 119 -6.29 -6.61 -1.23
CA TYR A 119 -7.57 -6.21 -0.65
C TYR A 119 -7.99 -7.24 0.40
N ILE A 120 -8.17 -6.78 1.64
CA ILE A 120 -8.29 -7.64 2.81
C ILE A 120 -9.56 -7.24 3.57
N ILE A 121 -10.34 -8.24 4.00
CA ILE A 121 -11.51 -8.04 4.87
C ILE A 121 -11.38 -8.96 6.08
N ASP A 122 -11.40 -8.40 7.29
CA ASP A 122 -11.36 -9.16 8.55
C ASP A 122 -10.22 -10.20 8.60
N GLY A 123 -9.03 -9.81 8.14
CA GLY A 123 -7.85 -10.67 8.07
C GLY A 123 -7.85 -11.72 6.97
N GLN A 124 -8.84 -11.74 6.09
CA GLN A 124 -8.88 -12.62 4.92
C GLN A 124 -8.48 -11.85 3.66
N GLU A 125 -7.54 -12.42 2.91
CA GLU A 125 -7.15 -11.92 1.59
C GLU A 125 -8.27 -12.21 0.60
N ILE A 126 -8.92 -11.16 0.10
CA ILE A 126 -10.03 -11.27 -0.84
C ILE A 126 -9.53 -11.20 -2.28
N VAL A 127 -8.62 -10.25 -2.55
CA VAL A 127 -7.93 -10.12 -3.83
C VAL A 127 -6.46 -9.84 -3.56
N CYS A 128 -5.56 -10.55 -4.22
CA CYS A 128 -4.14 -10.27 -4.22
C CYS A 128 -3.56 -10.58 -5.61
N PHE A 129 -2.65 -9.73 -6.10
CA PHE A 129 -1.92 -9.92 -7.34
C PHE A 129 -0.72 -8.97 -7.41
N ASP A 130 0.27 -9.30 -8.23
CA ASP A 130 1.32 -8.36 -8.65
C ASP A 130 0.75 -7.48 -9.78
N PRO A 131 0.77 -6.13 -9.67
CA PRO A 131 0.33 -5.24 -10.75
C PRO A 131 1.02 -5.44 -12.11
N MET A 132 2.18 -6.08 -12.16
CA MET A 132 2.86 -6.51 -13.39
C MET A 132 2.28 -7.80 -13.99
N CYS A 133 1.62 -8.62 -13.18
CA CYS A 133 1.04 -9.92 -13.54
C CYS A 133 -0.45 -10.00 -13.10
N PRO A 134 -1.35 -9.14 -13.63
CA PRO A 134 -2.75 -9.09 -13.21
C PRO A 134 -3.59 -10.33 -13.56
N ASP A 135 -3.05 -11.22 -14.40
CA ASP A 135 -3.56 -12.56 -14.68
C ASP A 135 -3.32 -13.56 -13.54
N GLU A 136 -2.26 -13.37 -12.76
CA GLU A 136 -1.90 -14.20 -11.61
C GLU A 136 -2.53 -13.66 -10.31
N ARG A 137 -3.84 -13.94 -10.14
CA ARG A 137 -4.64 -13.45 -9.00
C ARG A 137 -4.93 -14.54 -7.96
N SER A 138 -4.90 -14.17 -6.68
CA SER A 138 -5.30 -15.02 -5.55
C SER A 138 -6.29 -14.33 -4.61
N GLY A 139 -6.76 -15.08 -3.61
CA GLY A 139 -7.70 -14.63 -2.58
C GLY A 139 -9.02 -15.42 -2.57
N ASP A 140 -9.89 -15.07 -1.64
CA ASP A 140 -11.22 -15.70 -1.49
C ASP A 140 -12.21 -15.30 -2.60
N ASP A 141 -12.02 -14.13 -3.21
CA ASP A 141 -12.84 -13.62 -4.33
C ASP A 141 -11.95 -12.84 -5.32
N PRO A 142 -11.01 -13.53 -6.01
CA PRO A 142 -9.97 -12.91 -6.84
C PRO A 142 -10.53 -12.15 -8.07
N ASP A 143 -11.81 -12.35 -8.39
CA ASP A 143 -12.47 -11.76 -9.56
C ASP A 143 -13.25 -10.48 -9.20
N ARG A 144 -13.30 -10.13 -7.90
CA ARG A 144 -14.14 -9.06 -7.36
C ARG A 144 -13.97 -7.71 -8.06
N PHE A 145 -12.76 -7.40 -8.53
CA PHE A 145 -12.42 -6.12 -9.14
C PHE A 145 -12.03 -6.21 -10.63
N VAL A 146 -12.35 -7.32 -11.31
CA VAL A 146 -11.96 -7.54 -12.72
C VAL A 146 -12.42 -6.40 -13.65
N ARG A 147 -13.58 -5.80 -13.38
CA ARG A 147 -14.07 -4.66 -14.18
C ARG A 147 -13.21 -3.42 -13.95
N GLU A 148 -12.96 -3.08 -12.70
CA GLU A 148 -12.18 -1.93 -12.26
C GLU A 148 -10.71 -2.06 -12.68
N MET A 149 -10.13 -3.25 -12.56
CA MET A 149 -8.81 -3.62 -13.06
C MET A 149 -8.67 -3.29 -14.56
N ARG A 150 -9.62 -3.72 -15.40
CA ARG A 150 -9.63 -3.35 -16.83
C ARG A 150 -9.76 -1.85 -17.06
N GLU A 151 -10.57 -1.16 -16.26
CA GLU A 151 -10.75 0.30 -16.37
C GLU A 151 -9.46 1.07 -16.09
N VAL A 152 -8.63 0.57 -15.17
CA VAL A 152 -7.32 1.16 -14.88
C VAL A 152 -6.18 0.56 -15.71
N GLY A 153 -6.45 -0.39 -16.61
CA GLY A 153 -5.47 -1.02 -17.50
C GLY A 153 -4.62 -2.13 -16.87
N LEU A 154 -5.07 -2.71 -15.75
CA LEU A 154 -4.56 -3.95 -15.17
C LEU A 154 -5.38 -5.13 -15.71
N ASP A 155 -5.37 -5.37 -17.03
CA ASP A 155 -6.28 -6.35 -17.63
C ASP A 155 -5.98 -7.78 -17.14
N PRO A 156 -6.94 -8.49 -16.50
CA PRO A 156 -6.69 -9.83 -15.98
C PRO A 156 -6.55 -10.92 -17.06
N GLU A 157 -6.68 -10.56 -18.35
CA GLU A 157 -6.39 -11.41 -19.51
C GLU A 157 -5.03 -11.06 -20.16
N PHE A 158 -4.24 -10.20 -19.53
CA PHE A 158 -2.86 -9.91 -19.92
C PHE A 158 -1.99 -11.16 -19.77
N ASP A 159 -1.21 -11.51 -20.78
CA ASP A 159 -0.34 -12.70 -20.76
C ASP A 159 1.04 -12.31 -20.19
N SER A 160 1.19 -12.40 -18.86
CA SER A 160 2.41 -11.97 -18.17
C SER A 160 3.64 -12.80 -18.51
N ASP A 161 3.45 -14.04 -18.99
CA ASP A 161 4.51 -14.92 -19.49
C ASP A 161 5.05 -14.48 -20.87
N SER A 162 4.42 -13.51 -21.53
CA SER A 162 4.82 -13.04 -22.86
C SER A 162 5.93 -11.99 -22.79
N ASP A 163 7.13 -12.36 -23.25
CA ASP A 163 8.32 -11.48 -23.37
C ASP A 163 8.09 -10.18 -24.17
N ASP A 164 7.06 -10.15 -25.04
CA ASP A 164 6.73 -8.99 -25.89
C ASP A 164 5.72 -8.03 -25.25
N SER A 165 5.26 -8.32 -24.03
CA SER A 165 4.23 -7.54 -23.34
C SER A 165 4.71 -7.06 -21.96
N HIS A 166 4.30 -5.87 -21.57
CA HIS A 166 4.49 -5.36 -20.21
C HIS A 166 3.32 -4.43 -19.84
N ILE A 167 3.01 -4.36 -18.55
CA ILE A 167 2.12 -3.35 -18.02
C ILE A 167 2.90 -2.04 -17.91
N ASP A 168 2.50 -1.02 -18.68
CA ASP A 168 3.04 0.33 -18.49
C ASP A 168 2.47 0.93 -17.19
N PHE A 169 3.30 1.56 -16.36
CA PHE A 169 2.88 2.30 -15.15
C PHE A 169 2.09 1.44 -14.12
N PRO A 170 2.62 0.26 -13.72
CA PRO A 170 1.90 -0.69 -12.85
C PRO A 170 1.47 -0.05 -11.51
N MET A 171 2.32 0.79 -10.90
CA MET A 171 2.02 1.41 -9.61
C MET A 171 0.96 2.50 -9.74
N GLU A 172 1.03 3.36 -10.76
CA GLU A 172 -0.01 4.36 -11.02
C GLU A 172 -1.37 3.70 -11.26
N ARG A 173 -1.40 2.55 -11.93
CA ARG A 173 -2.64 1.78 -12.15
C ARG A 173 -3.13 1.10 -10.87
N ALA A 174 -2.24 0.56 -10.06
CA ALA A 174 -2.58 -0.02 -8.75
C ALA A 174 -3.16 1.05 -7.81
N PHE A 175 -2.58 2.24 -7.76
CA PHE A 175 -3.11 3.37 -7.00
C PHE A 175 -4.44 3.90 -7.58
N ALA A 176 -4.62 3.88 -8.90
CA ALA A 176 -5.90 4.19 -9.51
C ALA A 176 -6.99 3.18 -9.10
N LEU A 177 -6.67 1.88 -9.06
CA LEU A 177 -7.58 0.85 -8.57
C LEU A 177 -7.91 1.06 -7.09
N ALA A 178 -6.90 1.32 -6.26
CA ALA A 178 -7.09 1.64 -4.85
C ALA A 178 -8.02 2.84 -4.68
N GLY A 179 -7.82 3.90 -5.47
CA GLY A 179 -8.68 5.09 -5.48
C GLY A 179 -10.13 4.80 -5.88
N MET A 180 -10.37 3.86 -6.80
CA MET A 180 -11.73 3.42 -7.15
C MET A 180 -12.41 2.68 -6.00
N ILE A 181 -11.68 1.86 -5.24
CA ILE A 181 -12.22 1.08 -4.11
C ILE A 181 -12.47 1.96 -2.90
N THR A 182 -11.52 2.84 -2.56
CA THR A 182 -11.57 3.69 -1.37
C THR A 182 -12.37 4.98 -1.57
N ALA A 183 -12.62 5.36 -2.84
CA ALA A 183 -13.05 6.69 -3.25
C ALA A 183 -12.09 7.81 -2.80
N LEU A 184 -10.82 7.46 -2.54
CA LEU A 184 -9.74 8.38 -2.14
C LEU A 184 -8.54 8.19 -3.08
N PRO A 185 -8.34 9.08 -4.07
CA PRO A 185 -7.14 9.02 -4.89
C PRO A 185 -5.93 9.41 -4.04
N PHE A 186 -4.89 8.58 -4.05
CA PHE A 186 -3.62 8.92 -3.40
C PHE A 186 -2.96 10.09 -4.14
N SER A 187 -2.84 11.24 -3.48
CA SER A 187 -2.37 12.49 -4.11
C SER A 187 -1.14 13.06 -3.38
N PRO A 188 -0.34 13.93 -4.03
CA PRO A 188 0.81 14.57 -3.39
C PRO A 188 0.45 15.33 -2.11
N GLU A 189 -0.73 15.96 -2.07
CA GLU A 189 -1.20 16.72 -0.90
C GLU A 189 -1.38 15.84 0.34
N MET A 190 -1.59 14.53 0.17
CA MET A 190 -1.65 13.60 1.30
C MET A 190 -0.28 13.46 1.99
N LEU A 191 0.82 13.63 1.27
CA LEU A 191 2.19 13.62 1.83
C LEU A 191 2.52 14.92 2.58
N GLU A 192 1.76 15.99 2.36
CA GLU A 192 1.91 17.25 3.11
C GLU A 192 1.26 17.21 4.51
N LEU A 193 0.50 16.16 4.80
CA LEU A 193 -0.12 15.95 6.10
C LEU A 193 0.91 15.59 7.18
N ARG A 194 0.52 15.76 8.44
CA ARG A 194 1.27 15.22 9.57
C ARG A 194 0.81 13.79 9.83
N PHE A 195 1.77 12.87 9.89
CA PHE A 195 1.55 11.47 10.19
C PHE A 195 1.82 11.23 11.66
N LEU A 196 0.97 10.48 12.34
CA LEU A 196 1.35 9.84 13.58
C LEU A 196 2.34 8.73 13.22
N GLY A 197 3.61 8.91 13.56
CA GLY A 197 4.68 7.96 13.30
C GLY A 197 5.07 7.18 14.55
N ALA A 198 5.58 5.96 14.38
CA ALA A 198 6.13 5.14 15.47
C ALA A 198 7.11 4.08 14.96
N GLU A 199 8.03 3.66 15.83
CA GLU A 199 8.92 2.51 15.61
C GLU A 199 8.16 1.20 15.85
N PRO A 200 8.32 0.16 15.01
CA PRO A 200 7.82 -1.17 15.30
C PRO A 200 8.37 -1.72 16.63
N LEU A 201 7.59 -2.55 17.35
CA LEU A 201 8.09 -3.22 18.54
C LEU A 201 9.28 -4.11 18.20
N GLU A 202 10.34 -4.03 19.01
CA GLU A 202 11.40 -5.04 18.97
C GLU A 202 10.87 -6.35 19.58
N ASP A 203 11.02 -7.46 18.85
CA ASP A 203 10.85 -8.82 19.39
C ASP A 203 11.95 -9.20 20.39
#